data_AF-A0A661WYS9-F1
#
_entry.id   AF-A0A661WYS9-F1
#
_cell.length_a   1.000
_cell.length_b   1.000
_cell.length_c   1.000
_cell.angle_alpha   90.00
_cell.angle_beta   90.00
_cell.angle_gamma   90.00
#
_symmetry.space_group_name_H-M   'P 1'
#
loop_
_entity.id
_entity.type
_entity.pdbx_description
1 polymer ?
#
loop_
_entity_poly.entity_id
_entity_poly.type
_entity_poly.pdbx_seq_one_letter_code
_entity_poly.pdbx_strand_id
1 'polypeptide(L)'
;MKKLVGIQQRVRVVSNVVYKLSGIARSTAAKNNKIIFGGRIGFFLPPQKEKQIVWMSEYNHWWKKELIFTNQVTGMATVYVHMGYGGVASTGEFTNIRLEKLQ
;
A
#
# COMPACT_ATOMS: atom_id res chain seq x y z
N MET A 1 13.76 1.93 18.76
CA MET A 1 12.90 2.85 17.98
C MET A 1 12.78 2.33 16.55
N LYS A 2 11.59 1.94 16.09
CA LYS A 2 11.40 1.53 14.69
C LYS A 2 11.56 2.76 13.80
N LYS A 3 12.59 2.77 12.95
CA LYS A 3 12.83 3.81 11.94
C LYS A 3 11.59 3.91 11.03
N LEU A 4 11.15 5.13 10.74
CA LEU A 4 10.11 5.40 9.76
C LEU A 4 10.68 5.07 8.37
N VAL A 5 10.35 3.88 7.84
CA VAL A 5 10.81 3.42 6.53
C VAL A 5 9.65 3.51 5.54
N GLY A 6 9.47 4.68 4.90
CA GLY A 6 8.54 4.82 3.78
C GLY A 6 7.90 6.19 3.59
N ILE A 7 7.24 6.36 2.45
CA ILE A 7 6.38 7.52 2.14
C ILE A 7 5.07 7.37 2.91
N GLN A 8 4.63 8.43 3.58
CA GLN A 8 3.40 8.44 4.38
C GLN A 8 2.59 9.70 4.10
N GLN A 9 1.27 9.57 4.09
CA GLN A 9 0.33 10.68 3.97
C GLN A 9 -0.82 10.51 4.97
N ARG A 10 -1.15 11.59 5.68
CA ARG A 10 -2.31 11.63 6.57
C ARG A 10 -3.55 12.10 5.81
N VAL A 11 -4.66 11.42 5.98
CA VAL A 11 -5.93 11.70 5.29
C VAL A 11 -7.11 11.63 6.25
N ARG A 12 -8.04 12.60 6.14
CA ARG A 12 -9.30 12.59 6.90
C ARG A 12 -10.26 11.60 6.25
N VAL A 13 -10.86 10.72 7.05
CA VAL A 13 -11.83 9.73 6.61
C VAL A 13 -13.02 9.66 7.55
N VAL A 14 -14.14 9.15 7.05
CA VAL A 14 -15.42 9.06 7.77
C VAL A 14 -15.86 7.61 7.85
N SER A 15 -16.41 7.21 8.99
CA SER A 15 -16.98 5.87 9.21
C SER A 15 -18.18 5.62 8.29
N ASN A 16 -18.44 4.35 7.96
CA ASN A 16 -19.51 3.89 7.07
C ASN A 16 -19.43 4.43 5.63
N VAL A 17 -18.28 4.99 5.24
CA VAL A 17 -18.01 5.37 3.86
C VAL A 17 -17.17 4.28 3.20
N VAL A 18 -17.50 3.96 1.94
CA VAL A 18 -16.72 3.04 1.12
C VAL A 18 -15.54 3.79 0.51
N TYR A 19 -14.36 3.22 0.62
CA TYR A 19 -13.14 3.76 0.02
C TYR A 19 -12.51 2.74 -0.91
N LYS A 20 -11.80 3.23 -1.93
CA LYS A 20 -10.93 2.45 -2.80
C LYS A 20 -9.50 2.90 -2.60
N LEU A 21 -8.67 2.00 -2.07
CA LEU A 21 -7.22 2.14 -2.06
C LEU A 21 -6.67 1.52 -3.34
N SER A 22 -5.86 2.26 -4.09
CA SER A 22 -5.22 1.74 -5.30
C SER A 22 -3.80 2.25 -5.44
N GLY A 23 -3.01 1.51 -6.22
CA GLY A 23 -1.65 1.90 -6.58
C GLY A 23 -1.13 1.04 -7.72
N ILE A 24 0.01 1.43 -8.26
CA ILE A 24 0.76 0.67 -9.25
C ILE A 24 2.19 0.53 -8.73
N ALA A 25 2.72 -0.68 -8.76
CA ALA A 25 4.10 -0.95 -8.39
C ALA A 25 4.82 -1.71 -9.51
N ARG A 26 6.13 -1.56 -9.58
CA ARG A 26 7.01 -2.45 -10.34
C ARG A 26 8.29 -2.72 -9.57
N SER A 27 8.87 -3.90 -9.75
CA SER A 27 10.23 -4.16 -9.32
C SER A 27 11.22 -3.56 -10.31
N THR A 28 12.26 -2.89 -9.82
CA THR A 28 13.39 -2.42 -10.66
C THR A 28 14.56 -3.40 -10.63
N ALA A 29 14.62 -4.24 -9.61
CA ALA A 29 15.66 -5.26 -9.44
C ALA A 29 15.29 -6.61 -10.07
N ALA A 30 14.01 -6.97 -10.11
CA ALA A 30 13.55 -8.27 -10.64
C ALA A 30 13.53 -8.27 -12.18
N LYS A 31 14.72 -8.39 -12.78
CA LYS A 31 14.89 -8.78 -14.20
C LYS A 31 14.88 -10.30 -14.38
N ASN A 32 14.82 -11.07 -13.30
CA ASN A 32 14.79 -12.53 -13.30
C ASN A 32 13.82 -13.01 -12.21
N ASN A 33 13.08 -14.09 -12.45
CA ASN A 33 12.10 -14.68 -11.51
C ASN A 33 12.73 -15.17 -10.19
N LYS A 34 14.07 -15.13 -10.06
CA LYS A 34 14.80 -15.47 -8.83
C LYS A 34 14.87 -14.33 -7.80
N ILE A 35 14.55 -13.09 -8.19
CA ILE A 35 14.58 -11.93 -7.30
C ILE A 35 13.15 -11.60 -6.89
N ILE A 36 12.86 -11.71 -5.60
CA ILE A 36 11.53 -11.43 -5.05
C ILE A 36 11.42 -9.93 -4.78
N PHE A 37 10.33 -9.33 -5.24
CA PHE A 37 9.90 -7.99 -4.82
C PHE A 37 8.84 -8.11 -3.73
N GLY A 38 9.02 -7.38 -2.63
CA GLY A 38 8.04 -7.26 -1.55
C GLY A 38 7.70 -5.80 -1.31
N GLY A 39 6.48 -5.41 -1.67
CA GLY A 39 5.99 -4.04 -1.52
C GLY A 39 4.54 -4.02 -1.09
N ARG A 40 4.14 -2.99 -0.33
CA ARG A 40 2.73 -2.79 -0.01
C ARG A 40 2.35 -1.33 0.18
N ILE A 41 1.06 -1.06 0.04
CA ILE A 41 0.43 0.17 0.51
C ILE A 41 -0.51 -0.20 1.64
N GLY A 42 -0.32 0.42 2.80
CA GLY A 42 -1.15 0.24 3.99
C GLY A 42 -2.04 1.46 4.25
N PHE A 43 -3.25 1.20 4.73
CA PHE A 43 -4.18 2.17 5.29
C PHE A 43 -4.34 1.83 6.78
N PHE A 44 -3.79 2.68 7.64
CA PHE A 44 -3.77 2.49 9.08
C PHE A 44 -4.61 3.54 9.78
N LEU A 45 -5.64 3.07 10.50
CA LEU A 45 -6.49 3.89 11.36
C LEU A 45 -7.08 3.02 12.49
N PRO A 46 -6.39 2.86 13.62
CA PRO A 46 -6.94 2.20 14.80
C PRO A 46 -8.27 2.83 15.25
N PRO A 47 -9.19 2.05 15.85
CA PRO A 47 -9.05 0.64 16.25
C PRO A 47 -9.31 -0.40 15.16
N GLN A 48 -9.60 0.00 13.91
CA GLN A 48 -9.91 -0.98 12.86
C GLN A 48 -8.67 -1.74 12.40
N LYS A 49 -8.86 -2.96 11.91
CA LYS A 49 -7.77 -3.73 11.27
C LYS A 49 -7.25 -2.99 10.05
N GLU A 50 -5.92 -2.93 9.93
CA GLU A 50 -5.25 -2.31 8.80
C GLU A 50 -5.73 -2.92 7.46
N LYS A 51 -5.91 -2.07 6.46
CA LYS A 51 -6.25 -2.48 5.09
C LYS A 51 -5.00 -2.33 4.23
N GLN A 52 -4.72 -3.27 3.34
CA GLN A 52 -3.50 -3.21 2.54
C GLN A 52 -3.65 -3.87 1.17
N ILE A 53 -2.91 -3.33 0.20
CA ILE A 53 -2.60 -4.00 -1.06
C ILE A 53 -1.13 -4.37 -1.07
N VAL A 54 -0.83 -5.59 -1.51
CA VAL A 54 0.51 -6.18 -1.43
C VAL A 54 0.92 -6.71 -2.80
N TRP A 55 2.15 -6.42 -3.18
CA TRP A 55 2.82 -6.92 -4.36
C TRP A 55 3.96 -7.84 -3.90
N MET A 56 3.92 -9.10 -4.34
CA MET A 56 4.91 -10.14 -4.04
C MET A 56 5.35 -10.79 -5.34
N SER A 57 6.66 -10.92 -5.54
CA SER A 57 7.26 -11.63 -6.69
C SER A 57 6.94 -11.03 -8.05
N GLU A 58 6.63 -9.74 -8.10
CA GLU A 58 6.27 -9.09 -9.34
C GLU A 58 7.50 -8.73 -10.15
N TYR A 59 7.47 -9.20 -11.40
CA TYR A 59 8.50 -8.92 -12.40
C TYR A 59 8.50 -7.43 -12.77
N ASN A 60 9.46 -7.00 -13.60
CA ASN A 60 9.69 -5.59 -13.98
C ASN A 60 8.53 -4.87 -14.72
N HIS A 61 7.32 -5.42 -14.70
CA HIS A 61 6.11 -4.82 -15.24
C HIS A 61 5.38 -3.97 -14.20
N TRP A 62 4.64 -2.97 -14.68
CA TRP A 62 3.76 -2.16 -13.84
C TRP A 62 2.49 -2.95 -13.51
N TRP A 63 2.32 -3.28 -12.23
CA TRP A 63 1.16 -4.02 -11.73
C TRP A 63 0.25 -3.11 -10.92
N LYS A 64 -0.96 -2.91 -11.43
CA LYS A 64 -2.02 -2.20 -10.69
C LYS A 64 -2.67 -3.16 -9.69
N LYS A 65 -2.85 -2.71 -8.45
CA LYS A 65 -3.70 -3.37 -7.44
C LYS A 65 -4.63 -2.37 -6.79
N GLU A 66 -5.79 -2.85 -6.37
CA GLU A 66 -6.79 -2.06 -5.67
C GLU A 66 -7.52 -2.89 -4.62
N LEU A 67 -8.05 -2.20 -3.62
CA LEU A 67 -8.84 -2.74 -2.52
C LEU A 67 -9.98 -1.78 -2.22
N ILE A 68 -11.20 -2.28 -2.29
CA ILE A 68 -12.40 -1.56 -1.86
C ILE A 68 -12.77 -2.03 -0.45
N PHE A 69 -13.05 -1.10 0.45
CA PHE A 69 -13.43 -1.42 1.82
C PHE A 69 -14.36 -0.36 2.43
N THR A 70 -15.25 -0.79 3.31
CA THR A 70 -16.02 0.10 4.18
C THR A 70 -15.16 0.51 5.37
N ASN A 71 -14.94 1.81 5.55
CA ASN A 71 -14.18 2.35 6.67
C ASN A 71 -15.02 2.32 7.95
N GLN A 72 -14.46 1.82 9.04
CA GLN A 72 -15.20 1.59 10.28
C GLN A 72 -15.11 2.75 11.28
N VAL A 73 -14.13 3.65 11.10
CA VAL A 73 -13.76 4.66 12.10
C VAL A 73 -13.58 6.02 11.45
N THR A 74 -14.19 7.07 12.01
CA THR A 74 -13.92 8.46 11.59
C THR A 74 -12.62 8.95 12.22
N GLY A 75 -11.73 9.55 11.42
CA GLY A 75 -10.47 10.09 11.96
C GLY A 75 -9.41 10.42 10.92
N MET A 76 -8.17 10.56 11.41
CA MET A 76 -6.97 10.79 10.60
C MET A 76 -6.27 9.46 10.31
N ALA A 77 -6.52 8.87 9.15
CA ALA A 77 -5.81 7.68 8.70
C ALA A 77 -4.41 8.03 8.18
N THR A 78 -3.50 7.07 8.27
CA THR A 78 -2.20 7.11 7.59
C THR A 78 -2.21 6.14 6.42
N VAL A 79 -2.03 6.67 5.20
CA VAL A 79 -1.73 5.88 4.01
C VAL A 79 -0.22 5.87 3.83
N TYR A 80 0.38 4.70 3.66
CA TYR A 80 1.83 4.60 3.57
C TYR A 80 2.29 3.51 2.61
N VAL A 81 3.46 3.73 2.02
CA VAL A 81 4.19 2.73 1.23
C VAL A 81 5.21 2.06 2.14
N HIS A 82 5.30 0.73 2.06
CA HIS A 82 6.30 -0.05 2.76
C HIS A 82 7.00 -0.99 1.78
N MET A 83 8.30 -0.76 1.58
CA MET A 83 9.18 -1.65 0.83
C MET A 83 9.81 -2.71 1.74
N GLY A 84 10.13 -3.85 1.15
CA GLY A 84 10.69 -4.99 1.87
C GLY A 84 9.66 -5.76 2.69
N TYR A 85 8.39 -5.67 2.29
CA TYR A 85 7.33 -6.44 2.92
C TYR A 85 7.63 -7.94 2.86
N GLY A 86 7.38 -8.65 3.96
CA GLY A 86 7.75 -10.07 4.10
C GLY A 86 9.23 -10.31 4.41
N GLY A 87 10.02 -9.26 4.70
CA GLY A 87 11.44 -9.40 5.06
C GLY A 87 12.37 -9.58 3.87
N VAL A 88 11.92 -9.22 2.66
CA VAL A 88 12.66 -9.40 1.41
C VAL A 88 13.35 -8.11 1.01
N ALA A 89 14.67 -8.11 0.81
CA ALA A 89 15.37 -6.93 0.28
C ALA A 89 14.79 -6.58 -1.10
N SER A 90 14.21 -5.38 -1.23
CA SER A 90 13.42 -5.00 -2.40
C SER A 90 13.82 -3.62 -2.91
N THR A 91 13.92 -3.49 -4.23
CA THR A 91 14.00 -2.20 -4.92
C THR A 91 12.91 -2.14 -5.97
N GLY A 92 12.13 -1.06 -5.96
CA GLY A 92 11.02 -0.89 -6.88
C GLY A 92 10.51 0.54 -6.90
N GLU A 93 9.53 0.77 -7.74
CA GLU A 93 8.88 2.05 -7.91
C GLU A 93 7.38 1.92 -7.63
N PHE A 94 6.80 2.99 -7.10
CA PHE A 94 5.37 3.11 -6.89
C PHE A 94 4.86 4.35 -7.61
N THR A 95 3.67 4.25 -8.21
CA THR A 95 3.00 5.38 -8.85
C THR A 95 1.49 5.26 -8.71
N ASN A 96 0.78 6.36 -8.99
CA ASN A 96 -0.68 6.44 -9.01
C ASN A 96 -1.34 5.90 -7.73
N ILE A 97 -0.72 6.19 -6.57
CA ILE A 97 -1.28 5.85 -5.27
C ILE A 97 -2.46 6.76 -5.00
N ARG A 98 -3.64 6.18 -4.78
CA ARG A 98 -4.87 6.93 -4.52
C ARG A 98 -5.69 6.27 -3.43
N LEU A 99 -6.27 7.10 -2.58
CA LEU A 99 -7.38 6.73 -1.72
C LEU A 99 -8.59 7.55 -2.16
N GLU A 100 -9.57 6.88 -2.77
CA GLU A 100 -10.76 7.51 -3.34
C GLU A 100 -11.96 7.18 -2.47
N LYS A 101 -12.78 8.18 -2.14
CA LYS A 101 -14.10 7.96 -1.54
C LYS A 101 -15.05 7.50 -2.65
N LEU A 102 -15.67 6.34 -2.48
CA LEU A 102 -16.75 5.85 -3.35
C LEU A 102 -18.08 6.31 -2.73
N GLN A 103 -18.93 6.91 -3.56
CA GLN A 103 -20.27 7.35 -3.16
C GLN A 103 -21.19 6.15 -2.91
#